data_AF-A0A2T5CDL3-F1
#
_entry.id   AF-A0A2T5CDL3-F1
#
_cell.length_a   1.000
_cell.length_b   1.000
_cell.length_c   1.000
_cell.angle_alpha   90.00
_cell.angle_beta   90.00
_cell.angle_gamma   90.00
#
_symmetry.space_group_name_H-M   'P 1'
#
loop_
_entity.id
_entity.type
_entity.pdbx_description
1 polymer ?
#
loop_
_entity_poly.entity_id
_entity_poly.type
_entity_poly.pdbx_seq_one_letter_code
_entity_poly.pdbx_strand_id
1 'polypeptide(L)'
;MTQIVKRPETLPEIRPPEVRRLEPVRTQTVTFEGPGETLHLESGQTLHPVTVAYETYGQLNDARDNAVLVCHALSGDAHAAGYYGLEKDEKPGWWDVLIGPGKPLDTDKYFVISSNFLGGCKGTTGPSSINPATGKPYGLDFPFYTVKDMVQVQRRLLKYLGVPRLLAVIGGSLGGMQVLQWAISFPEMVRGAIPIATTARLSPQAIAFNEVARQAIMSDPDWNGGDYSLDAQPERGLGLARMIGHITYLSEQAMLRKFSRRYINGQGRTFCLTKDFQVESYLHHQGSSFVRRFDANTYLYITRAMDYFDLEAAYGRLSTAFSGCRCPFLVASFTSDWLFPPEQSRELVQALRRVGLDVSYCNIESDQGHDAFLLPGHRMGDVVAGFLERLTRMAAS
;
A
#
# COMPACT_ATOMS: atom_id res chain seq x y z
N MET A 1 -40.68 58.49 27.65
CA MET A 1 -39.50 57.72 28.10
C MET A 1 -39.52 56.39 27.38
N THR A 2 -38.75 56.25 26.30
CA THR A 2 -38.61 54.98 25.59
C THR A 2 -37.16 54.88 25.13
N GLN A 3 -36.36 54.12 25.87
CA GLN A 3 -34.97 53.84 25.52
C GLN A 3 -34.93 52.86 24.34
N ILE A 4 -34.26 53.25 23.26
CA ILE A 4 -33.94 52.38 22.13
C ILE A 4 -32.66 51.63 22.51
N VAL A 5 -32.79 50.32 22.76
CA VAL A 5 -31.68 49.41 23.00
C VAL A 5 -30.96 49.17 21.66
N LYS A 6 -29.69 49.57 21.56
CA LYS A 6 -28.81 49.22 20.43
C LYS A 6 -28.52 47.71 20.45
N ARG A 7 -28.64 47.06 19.29
CA ARG A 7 -28.25 45.65 19.10
C ARG A 7 -26.73 45.48 19.30
N PRO A 8 -26.25 44.35 19.83
CA PRO A 8 -24.82 44.09 20.00
C PRO A 8 -24.14 43.90 18.64
N GLU A 9 -22.92 44.39 18.53
CA GLU A 9 -22.02 44.17 17.40
C GLU A 9 -21.76 42.66 17.22
N THR A 10 -21.92 42.18 16.00
CA THR A 10 -21.62 40.80 15.60
C THR A 10 -20.13 40.53 15.75
N LEU A 11 -19.78 39.51 16.54
CA LEU A 11 -18.41 38.99 16.66
C LEU A 11 -17.87 38.61 15.27
N PRO A 12 -16.57 38.87 14.99
CA PRO A 12 -15.97 38.54 13.71
C PRO A 12 -16.00 37.03 13.47
N GLU A 13 -16.47 36.63 12.29
CA GLU A 13 -16.42 35.25 11.79
C GLU A 13 -14.96 34.78 11.76
N ILE A 14 -14.61 33.85 12.65
CA ILE A 14 -13.33 33.15 12.60
C ILE A 14 -13.40 32.22 11.38
N ARG A 15 -12.80 32.64 10.25
CA ARG A 15 -12.59 31.76 9.11
C ARG A 15 -11.75 30.57 9.58
N PRO A 16 -12.17 29.32 9.31
CA PRO A 16 -11.31 28.17 9.59
C PRO A 16 -9.98 28.36 8.85
N PRO A 17 -8.84 27.97 9.46
CA PRO A 17 -7.54 28.12 8.84
C PRO A 17 -7.55 27.44 7.46
N GLU A 18 -7.03 28.13 6.47
CA GLU A 18 -6.90 27.64 5.11
C GLU A 18 -6.02 26.38 5.14
N VAL A 19 -6.61 25.22 4.81
CA VAL A 19 -5.88 23.95 4.80
C VAL A 19 -4.86 24.01 3.66
N ARG A 20 -3.57 24.17 3.99
CA ARG A 20 -2.49 24.13 3.01
C ARG A 20 -2.51 22.78 2.29
N ARG A 21 -2.58 22.82 0.96
CA ARG A 21 -2.55 21.64 0.09
C ARG A 21 -1.18 21.50 -0.54
N LEU A 22 -0.84 20.27 -0.91
CA LEU A 22 0.30 20.01 -1.79
C LEU A 22 0.06 20.67 -3.15
N GLU A 23 1.15 21.13 -3.78
CA GLU A 23 1.12 21.47 -5.20
C GLU A 23 0.80 20.23 -6.05
N PRO A 24 0.30 20.39 -7.29
CA PRO A 24 0.05 19.27 -8.19
C PRO A 24 1.29 18.38 -8.33
N VAL A 25 1.11 17.10 -8.02
CA VAL A 25 2.19 16.11 -7.99
C VAL A 25 2.37 15.54 -9.40
N ARG A 26 3.58 15.07 -9.72
CA ARG A 26 3.85 14.37 -10.98
C ARG A 26 4.68 13.14 -10.70
N THR A 27 4.23 12.01 -11.25
CA THR A 27 5.03 10.78 -11.24
C THR A 27 6.28 10.97 -12.08
N GLN A 28 7.42 10.64 -11.48
CA GLN A 28 8.73 10.62 -12.13
C GLN A 28 9.13 9.17 -12.42
N THR A 29 10.01 8.98 -13.39
CA THR A 29 10.56 7.67 -13.72
C THR A 29 12.08 7.72 -13.80
N VAL A 30 12.74 6.69 -13.28
CA VAL A 30 14.17 6.45 -13.47
C VAL A 30 14.38 5.05 -14.02
N THR A 31 15.20 4.91 -15.05
CA THR A 31 15.57 3.62 -15.64
C THR A 31 17.00 3.26 -15.23
N PHE A 32 17.14 2.13 -14.56
CA PHE A 32 18.44 1.54 -14.22
C PHE A 32 18.89 0.66 -15.38
N GLU A 33 19.75 1.22 -16.21
CA GLU A 33 20.34 0.59 -17.38
C GLU A 33 21.88 0.55 -17.28
N GLY A 34 22.51 -0.40 -17.96
CA GLY A 34 23.96 -0.62 -17.94
C GLY A 34 24.42 -1.92 -17.24
N PRO A 35 25.71 -2.32 -17.44
CA PRO A 35 26.21 -3.65 -17.04
C PRO A 35 26.17 -3.95 -15.54
N GLY A 36 26.23 -2.93 -14.69
CA GLY A 36 26.15 -3.06 -13.23
C GLY A 36 24.73 -2.99 -12.65
N GLU A 37 23.72 -2.75 -13.51
CA GLU A 37 22.33 -2.54 -13.11
C GLU A 37 21.44 -3.76 -13.41
N THR A 38 22.00 -4.91 -13.78
CA THR A 38 21.23 -6.16 -13.85
C THR A 38 20.69 -6.51 -12.46
N LEU A 39 19.39 -6.77 -12.37
CA LEU A 39 18.78 -7.25 -11.14
C LEU A 39 18.85 -8.77 -11.09
N HIS A 40 19.50 -9.32 -10.07
CA HIS A 40 19.51 -10.76 -9.79
C HIS A 40 18.39 -11.05 -8.79
N LEU A 41 17.37 -11.78 -9.24
CA LEU A 41 16.17 -12.07 -8.48
C LEU A 41 16.37 -13.29 -7.59
N GLU A 42 15.59 -13.41 -6.50
CA GLU A 42 15.63 -14.61 -5.64
C GLU A 42 15.24 -15.90 -6.38
N SER A 43 14.48 -15.79 -7.47
CA SER A 43 14.16 -16.92 -8.35
C SER A 43 15.36 -17.47 -9.13
N GLY A 44 16.53 -16.80 -9.08
CA GLY A 44 17.72 -17.12 -9.86
C GLY A 44 17.70 -16.52 -11.28
N GLN A 45 16.61 -15.89 -11.69
CA GLN A 45 16.51 -15.19 -12.96
C GLN A 45 17.09 -13.78 -12.88
N THR A 46 17.29 -13.14 -14.04
CA THR A 46 17.75 -11.76 -14.12
C THR A 46 16.72 -10.88 -14.81
N LEU A 47 16.73 -9.59 -14.47
CA LEU A 47 15.89 -8.58 -15.11
C LEU A 47 16.71 -7.33 -15.43
N HIS A 48 16.64 -6.88 -16.69
CA HIS A 48 17.31 -5.68 -17.19
C HIS A 48 16.65 -5.17 -18.48
N PRO A 49 16.51 -3.84 -18.67
CA PRO A 49 16.66 -2.78 -17.66
C PRO A 49 15.45 -2.73 -16.73
N VAL A 50 15.57 -2.03 -15.59
CA VAL A 50 14.45 -1.84 -14.65
C VAL A 50 14.11 -0.36 -14.57
N THR A 51 12.88 -0.01 -14.93
CA THR A 51 12.32 1.34 -14.73
C THR A 51 11.52 1.37 -13.43
N VAL A 52 11.66 2.44 -12.66
CA VAL A 52 10.93 2.67 -11.41
C VAL A 52 10.16 3.98 -11.53
N ALA A 53 8.84 3.89 -11.33
CA ALA A 53 7.97 5.04 -11.18
C ALA A 53 7.85 5.43 -9.71
N TYR A 54 8.03 6.70 -9.40
CA TYR A 54 8.01 7.22 -8.04
C TYR A 54 7.51 8.66 -7.96
N GLU A 55 7.11 9.04 -6.75
CA GLU A 55 6.76 10.40 -6.36
C GLU A 55 7.45 10.76 -5.05
N THR A 56 7.60 12.07 -4.85
CA THR A 56 8.23 12.63 -3.65
C THR A 56 7.41 13.81 -3.15
N TYR A 57 7.30 13.94 -1.83
CA TYR A 57 6.54 14.99 -1.16
C TYR A 57 7.39 15.64 -0.08
N GLY A 58 7.37 16.96 0.03
CA GLY A 58 8.28 17.70 0.91
C GLY A 58 9.70 17.82 0.33
N GLN A 59 10.67 18.18 1.17
CA GLN A 59 12.05 18.42 0.75
C GLN A 59 13.06 17.64 1.61
N LEU A 60 14.03 17.02 0.94
CA LEU A 60 15.18 16.38 1.61
C LEU A 60 16.06 17.47 2.21
N ASN A 61 16.35 17.37 3.51
CA ASN A 61 17.20 18.34 4.19
C ASN A 61 18.69 18.13 3.87
N ASP A 62 19.54 19.10 4.23
CA ASP A 62 21.00 19.04 3.97
C ASP A 62 21.68 17.83 4.62
N ALA A 63 21.22 17.43 5.82
CA ALA A 63 21.70 16.25 6.53
C ALA A 63 21.24 14.92 5.91
N ARG A 64 20.26 14.96 5.02
CA ARG A 64 19.60 13.83 4.35
C ARG A 64 19.10 12.76 5.31
N ASP A 65 18.53 13.19 6.44
CA ASP A 65 18.08 12.32 7.52
C ASP A 65 16.58 12.41 7.83
N ASN A 66 15.82 13.18 7.04
CA ASN A 66 14.37 13.33 7.16
C ASN A 66 13.56 12.52 6.13
N ALA A 67 14.18 11.55 5.44
CA ALA A 67 13.52 10.77 4.40
C ALA A 67 12.62 9.64 4.97
N VAL A 68 11.38 9.55 4.51
CA VAL A 68 10.41 8.51 4.87
C VAL A 68 9.96 7.75 3.63
N LEU A 69 10.19 6.44 3.56
CA LEU A 69 9.74 5.60 2.46
C LEU A 69 8.36 5.01 2.74
N VAL A 70 7.43 5.23 1.82
CA VAL A 70 6.04 4.74 1.85
C VAL A 70 5.89 3.58 0.86
N CYS A 71 5.66 2.38 1.39
CA CYS A 71 5.40 1.17 0.63
C CYS A 71 3.89 0.94 0.48
N HIS A 72 3.39 0.93 -0.75
CA HIS A 72 1.96 0.76 -1.02
C HIS A 72 1.49 -0.70 -0.91
N ALA A 73 0.19 -0.88 -0.69
CA ALA A 73 -0.48 -2.20 -0.69
C ALA A 73 -0.69 -2.73 -2.11
N LEU A 74 -1.26 -3.95 -2.24
CA LEU A 74 -1.42 -4.69 -3.51
C LEU A 74 -1.89 -3.83 -4.70
N SER A 75 -2.88 -2.97 -4.48
CA SER A 75 -3.53 -2.18 -5.55
C SER A 75 -3.20 -0.69 -5.55
N GLY A 76 -2.24 -0.27 -4.72
CA GLY A 76 -1.72 1.10 -4.73
C GLY A 76 -0.72 1.33 -5.86
N ASP A 77 -0.11 2.52 -5.85
CA ASP A 77 0.93 2.93 -6.79
C ASP A 77 1.82 4.01 -6.15
N ALA A 78 2.64 4.70 -6.95
CA ALA A 78 3.49 5.79 -6.47
C ALA A 78 2.70 7.01 -5.98
N HIS A 79 1.41 7.16 -6.33
CA HIS A 79 0.61 8.34 -6.00
C HIS A 79 -0.01 8.25 -4.61
N ALA A 80 0.82 8.42 -3.59
CA ALA A 80 0.42 8.30 -2.20
C ALA A 80 -0.36 9.51 -1.67
N ALA A 81 -0.19 10.71 -2.21
CA ALA A 81 -0.82 11.93 -1.69
C ALA A 81 -1.02 13.02 -2.74
N GLY A 82 -1.84 14.02 -2.42
CA GLY A 82 -2.08 15.16 -3.31
C GLY A 82 -2.92 14.78 -4.53
N TYR A 83 -2.84 15.60 -5.57
CA TYR A 83 -3.59 15.45 -6.83
C TYR A 83 -2.62 15.69 -7.99
N TYR A 84 -2.84 15.11 -9.18
CA TYR A 84 -2.04 15.42 -10.38
C TYR A 84 -2.43 16.76 -11.01
N GLY A 85 -3.68 17.18 -10.83
CA GLY A 85 -4.24 18.43 -11.34
C GLY A 85 -5.13 19.14 -10.32
N LEU A 86 -5.88 20.13 -10.84
CA LEU A 86 -6.82 20.96 -10.06
C LEU A 86 -8.27 20.74 -10.53
N GLU A 87 -8.53 19.65 -11.23
CA GLU A 87 -9.88 19.34 -11.73
C GLU A 87 -10.81 18.93 -10.59
N LYS A 88 -12.08 19.29 -10.71
CA LYS A 88 -13.06 19.20 -9.62
C LYS A 88 -13.36 17.76 -9.18
N ASP A 89 -13.20 16.79 -10.06
CA ASP A 89 -13.55 15.37 -9.83
C ASP A 89 -12.31 14.47 -9.67
N GLU A 90 -11.12 15.05 -9.57
CA GLU A 90 -9.90 14.29 -9.38
C GLU A 90 -9.85 13.69 -7.97
N LYS A 91 -9.42 12.43 -7.87
CA LYS A 91 -9.25 11.74 -6.59
C LYS A 91 -7.84 11.99 -6.08
N PRO A 92 -7.67 12.21 -4.76
CA PRO A 92 -6.35 12.35 -4.21
C PRO A 92 -5.60 11.01 -4.23
N GLY A 93 -4.29 11.07 -3.98
CA GLY A 93 -3.47 9.90 -3.74
C GLY A 93 -4.00 8.97 -2.64
N TRP A 94 -3.61 7.70 -2.72
CA TRP A 94 -4.26 6.61 -1.97
C TRP A 94 -4.08 6.68 -0.45
N TRP A 95 -3.12 7.48 0.05
CA TRP A 95 -2.88 7.72 1.47
C TRP A 95 -2.87 9.21 1.84
N ASP A 96 -3.60 10.04 1.09
CA ASP A 96 -3.65 11.49 1.34
C ASP A 96 -4.04 11.82 2.79
N VAL A 97 -4.86 11.00 3.45
CA VAL A 97 -5.21 11.19 4.87
C VAL A 97 -4.01 11.22 5.82
N LEU A 98 -2.88 10.60 5.46
CA LEU A 98 -1.66 10.58 6.26
C LEU A 98 -0.60 11.57 5.79
N ILE A 99 -0.55 11.91 4.50
CA ILE A 99 0.60 12.61 3.90
C ILE A 99 0.20 14.01 3.43
N GLY A 100 0.95 15.02 3.88
CA GLY A 100 0.77 16.42 3.49
C GLY A 100 1.13 17.41 4.60
N PRO A 101 1.00 18.73 4.37
CA PRO A 101 1.38 19.75 5.34
C PRO A 101 0.58 19.61 6.65
N GLY A 102 1.28 19.45 7.77
CA GLY A 102 0.68 19.28 9.10
C GLY A 102 -0.07 17.96 9.33
N LYS A 103 -0.03 17.02 8.37
CA LYS A 103 -0.57 15.65 8.54
C LYS A 103 0.46 14.74 9.24
N PRO A 104 0.11 13.49 9.62
CA PRO A 104 1.04 12.60 10.33
C PRO A 104 2.40 12.41 9.65
N LEU A 105 2.42 12.25 8.33
CA LEU A 105 3.60 12.36 7.49
C LEU A 105 3.66 13.80 6.98
N ASP A 106 4.10 14.68 7.88
CA ASP A 106 4.16 16.12 7.68
C ASP A 106 5.20 16.50 6.62
N THR A 107 4.74 16.91 5.43
CA THR A 107 5.63 17.25 4.31
C THR A 107 6.38 18.56 4.51
N ASP A 108 6.03 19.35 5.53
CA ASP A 108 6.84 20.51 5.95
C ASP A 108 8.09 20.07 6.75
N LYS A 109 8.14 18.80 7.19
CA LYS A 109 9.23 18.24 8.01
C LYS A 109 9.96 17.09 7.32
N TYR A 110 9.23 16.25 6.61
CA TYR A 110 9.73 14.99 6.06
C TYR A 110 9.79 15.02 4.54
N PHE A 111 10.82 14.37 4.00
CA PHE A 111 10.90 14.02 2.59
C PHE A 111 10.28 12.65 2.37
N VAL A 112 9.02 12.62 1.99
CA VAL A 112 8.26 11.39 1.79
C VAL A 112 8.51 10.88 0.36
N ILE A 113 8.83 9.60 0.23
CA ILE A 113 9.09 8.93 -1.05
C ILE A 113 8.07 7.81 -1.19
N SER A 114 7.38 7.73 -2.33
CA SER A 114 6.54 6.57 -2.66
C SER A 114 6.88 6.08 -4.07
N SER A 115 7.04 4.78 -4.24
CA SER A 115 7.39 4.18 -5.52
C SER A 115 6.49 3.00 -5.83
N ASN A 116 6.06 2.87 -7.07
CA ASN A 116 5.37 1.68 -7.52
C ASN A 116 6.33 0.48 -7.44
N PHE A 117 5.90 -0.64 -6.85
CA PHE A 117 6.80 -1.78 -6.65
C PHE A 117 7.22 -2.46 -7.97
N LEU A 118 8.34 -3.18 -7.93
CA LEU A 118 8.75 -4.09 -9.02
C LEU A 118 7.63 -5.08 -9.33
N GLY A 119 7.28 -5.23 -10.60
CA GLY A 119 6.21 -6.12 -11.04
C GLY A 119 4.82 -5.51 -10.98
N GLY A 120 4.68 -4.22 -10.64
CA GLY A 120 3.43 -3.48 -10.73
C GLY A 120 3.08 -3.06 -12.17
N CYS A 121 1.95 -2.36 -12.32
CA CYS A 121 1.43 -1.91 -13.62
C CYS A 121 1.22 -0.40 -13.73
N LYS A 122 1.83 0.37 -12.82
CA LYS A 122 1.77 1.85 -12.76
C LYS A 122 3.17 2.45 -12.92
N GLY A 123 3.79 2.19 -14.07
CA GLY A 123 5.05 2.79 -14.51
C GLY A 123 6.32 2.01 -14.17
N THR A 124 6.42 1.42 -12.97
CA THR A 124 7.54 0.50 -12.65
C THR A 124 7.46 -0.78 -13.51
N THR A 125 8.63 -1.29 -13.93
CA THR A 125 8.75 -2.50 -14.75
C THR A 125 7.99 -3.68 -14.15
N GLY A 126 7.11 -4.28 -14.94
CA GLY A 126 6.28 -5.44 -14.59
C GLY A 126 5.77 -6.20 -15.82
N PRO A 127 4.84 -7.16 -15.65
CA PRO A 127 4.37 -8.01 -16.74
C PRO A 127 3.82 -7.27 -17.97
N SER A 128 3.19 -6.11 -17.77
CA SER A 128 2.66 -5.27 -18.85
C SER A 128 3.71 -4.36 -19.51
N SER A 129 4.95 -4.34 -19.00
CA SER A 129 6.05 -3.55 -19.58
C SER A 129 6.62 -4.22 -20.82
N ILE A 130 7.18 -3.42 -21.73
CA ILE A 130 7.82 -3.94 -22.95
C ILE A 130 9.10 -4.68 -22.60
N ASN A 131 9.20 -5.94 -23.05
CA ASN A 131 10.41 -6.73 -23.03
C ASN A 131 11.37 -6.23 -24.13
N PRO A 132 12.57 -5.73 -23.79
CA PRO A 132 13.52 -5.21 -24.78
C PRO A 132 13.98 -6.27 -25.78
N ALA A 133 13.97 -7.55 -25.40
CA ALA A 133 14.43 -8.64 -26.26
C ALA A 133 13.42 -8.99 -27.38
N THR A 134 12.13 -8.73 -27.15
CA THR A 134 11.06 -9.14 -28.07
C THR A 134 10.29 -7.97 -28.68
N GLY A 135 10.38 -6.77 -28.08
CA GLY A 135 9.59 -5.60 -28.46
C GLY A 135 8.09 -5.71 -28.11
N LYS A 136 7.69 -6.73 -27.34
CA LYS A 136 6.31 -6.97 -26.88
C LYS A 136 6.22 -6.88 -25.36
N PRO A 137 5.03 -6.72 -24.75
CA PRO A 137 4.88 -6.88 -23.30
C PRO A 137 5.47 -8.21 -22.81
N TYR A 138 6.01 -8.23 -21.59
CA TYR A 138 6.56 -9.46 -21.01
C TYR A 138 5.50 -10.57 -20.87
N GLY A 139 4.27 -10.24 -20.46
CA GLY A 139 3.26 -11.26 -20.17
C GLY A 139 3.76 -12.24 -19.10
N LEU A 140 3.69 -13.54 -19.38
CA LEU A 140 4.23 -14.58 -18.50
C LEU A 140 5.72 -14.85 -18.68
N ASP A 141 6.39 -14.21 -19.65
CA ASP A 141 7.86 -14.23 -19.74
C ASP A 141 8.49 -13.31 -18.68
N PHE A 142 7.69 -12.56 -17.92
CA PHE A 142 8.20 -11.79 -16.79
C PHE A 142 8.77 -12.74 -15.73
N PRO A 143 9.96 -12.49 -15.18
CA PRO A 143 10.52 -13.37 -14.17
C PRO A 143 9.73 -13.31 -12.87
N PHE A 144 9.58 -14.44 -12.19
CA PHE A 144 9.06 -14.44 -10.81
C PHE A 144 10.02 -13.68 -9.89
N TYR A 145 9.44 -12.87 -9.00
CA TYR A 145 10.14 -12.03 -8.06
C TYR A 145 9.50 -12.13 -6.67
N THR A 146 10.22 -11.69 -5.64
CA THR A 146 9.76 -11.71 -4.24
C THR A 146 9.64 -10.29 -3.67
N VAL A 147 9.12 -10.18 -2.45
CA VAL A 147 9.13 -8.92 -1.69
C VAL A 147 10.56 -8.39 -1.48
N LYS A 148 11.55 -9.27 -1.35
CA LYS A 148 12.96 -8.88 -1.25
C LYS A 148 13.45 -8.22 -2.54
N ASP A 149 13.06 -8.73 -3.69
CA ASP A 149 13.39 -8.12 -4.99
C ASP A 149 12.76 -6.72 -5.13
N MET A 150 11.51 -6.52 -4.66
CA MET A 150 10.90 -5.18 -4.60
C MET A 150 11.75 -4.21 -3.77
N VAL A 151 12.21 -4.65 -2.59
CA VAL A 151 13.02 -3.86 -1.66
C VAL A 151 14.41 -3.56 -2.24
N GLN A 152 15.00 -4.47 -3.00
CA GLN A 152 16.25 -4.20 -3.74
C GLN A 152 16.07 -3.08 -4.78
N VAL A 153 14.97 -3.08 -5.52
CA VAL A 153 14.66 -2.03 -6.50
C VAL A 153 14.44 -0.68 -5.82
N GLN A 154 13.70 -0.65 -4.70
CA GLN A 154 13.53 0.55 -3.90
C GLN A 154 14.87 1.08 -3.37
N ARG A 155 15.81 0.21 -2.96
CA ARG A 155 17.16 0.63 -2.54
C ARG A 155 17.94 1.32 -3.65
N ARG A 156 17.82 0.86 -4.90
CA ARG A 156 18.43 1.54 -6.05
C ARG A 156 17.83 2.92 -6.27
N LEU A 157 16.51 3.05 -6.12
CA LEU A 157 15.83 4.34 -6.13
C LEU A 157 16.36 5.27 -5.03
N LEU A 158 16.50 4.80 -3.78
CA LEU A 158 17.05 5.62 -2.69
C LEU A 158 18.47 6.10 -2.99
N LYS A 159 19.33 5.23 -3.57
CA LYS A 159 20.67 5.60 -4.01
C LYS A 159 20.62 6.70 -5.09
N TYR A 160 19.72 6.58 -6.07
CA TYR A 160 19.52 7.58 -7.12
C TYR A 160 19.05 8.93 -6.55
N LEU A 161 18.11 8.92 -5.60
CA LEU A 161 17.63 10.11 -4.90
C LEU A 161 18.65 10.68 -3.90
N GLY A 162 19.79 10.01 -3.72
CA GLY A 162 20.84 10.43 -2.80
C GLY A 162 20.46 10.29 -1.33
N VAL A 163 19.55 9.36 -0.99
CA VAL A 163 19.09 9.09 0.38
C VAL A 163 19.92 7.94 0.96
N PRO A 164 20.90 8.23 1.86
CA PRO A 164 21.78 7.19 2.39
C PRO A 164 21.10 6.34 3.47
N ARG A 165 20.16 6.93 4.22
CA ARG A 165 19.39 6.28 5.27
C ARG A 165 17.99 6.89 5.35
N LEU A 166 17.02 6.06 5.69
CA LEU A 166 15.64 6.46 5.96
C LEU A 166 15.50 6.80 7.44
N LEU A 167 14.80 7.90 7.73
CA LEU A 167 14.22 8.15 9.04
C LEU A 167 13.25 7.02 9.39
N ALA A 168 12.38 6.66 8.46
CA ALA A 168 11.46 5.55 8.62
C ALA A 168 11.07 4.90 7.29
N VAL A 169 10.66 3.64 7.35
CA VAL A 169 9.90 2.95 6.30
C VAL A 169 8.54 2.56 6.85
N ILE A 170 7.47 2.85 6.11
CA ILE A 170 6.08 2.65 6.52
C ILE A 170 5.26 2.03 5.40
N GLY A 171 4.33 1.15 5.74
CA GLY A 171 3.47 0.51 4.76
C GLY A 171 2.40 -0.38 5.38
N GLY A 172 1.24 -0.39 4.74
CA GLY A 172 0.09 -1.22 5.11
C GLY A 172 -0.02 -2.49 4.27
N SER A 173 -0.52 -3.60 4.82
CA SER A 173 -0.77 -4.83 4.06
C SER A 173 0.51 -5.38 3.41
N LEU A 174 0.54 -5.61 2.10
CA LEU A 174 1.78 -5.91 1.34
C LEU A 174 2.88 -4.85 1.56
N GLY A 175 2.51 -3.58 1.71
CA GLY A 175 3.46 -2.52 2.08
C GLY A 175 4.16 -2.81 3.41
N GLY A 176 3.45 -3.42 4.36
CA GLY A 176 4.02 -3.85 5.62
C GLY A 176 4.99 -5.04 5.48
N MET A 177 4.76 -5.95 4.53
CA MET A 177 5.73 -7.01 4.20
C MET A 177 7.04 -6.40 3.68
N GLN A 178 6.93 -5.37 2.83
CA GLN A 178 8.10 -4.62 2.35
C GLN A 178 8.84 -3.91 3.51
N VAL A 179 8.12 -3.31 4.46
CA VAL A 179 8.71 -2.71 5.68
C VAL A 179 9.53 -3.74 6.47
N LEU A 180 8.96 -4.92 6.72
CA LEU A 180 9.67 -5.99 7.44
C LEU A 180 10.93 -6.42 6.67
N GLN A 181 10.81 -6.59 5.36
CA GLN A 181 11.92 -6.98 4.50
C GLN A 181 13.03 -5.90 4.45
N TRP A 182 12.68 -4.61 4.46
CA TRP A 182 13.61 -3.50 4.58
C TRP A 182 14.44 -3.56 5.86
N ALA A 183 13.77 -3.73 7.00
CA ALA A 183 14.44 -3.80 8.29
C ALA A 183 15.41 -4.99 8.38
N ILE A 184 15.08 -6.11 7.73
CA ILE A 184 15.89 -7.32 7.71
C ILE A 184 17.07 -7.19 6.73
N SER A 185 16.83 -6.70 5.51
CA SER A 185 17.85 -6.69 4.45
C SER A 185 18.86 -5.55 4.58
N PHE A 186 18.42 -4.40 5.10
CA PHE A 186 19.24 -3.19 5.19
C PHE A 186 19.10 -2.53 6.57
N PRO A 187 19.43 -3.25 7.67
CA PRO A 187 19.21 -2.78 9.04
C PRO A 187 19.96 -1.48 9.36
N GLU A 188 21.05 -1.17 8.66
CA GLU A 188 21.83 0.07 8.79
C GLU A 188 21.22 1.26 8.03
N MET A 189 20.32 1.02 7.08
CA MET A 189 19.66 2.05 6.29
C MET A 189 18.32 2.49 6.87
N VAL A 190 17.79 1.81 7.89
CA VAL A 190 16.46 2.07 8.45
C VAL A 190 16.60 2.54 9.90
N ARG A 191 16.16 3.76 10.22
CA ARG A 191 16.11 4.25 11.62
C ARG A 191 14.82 3.91 12.35
N GLY A 192 13.74 3.58 11.64
CA GLY A 192 12.47 3.12 12.22
C GLY A 192 11.61 2.36 11.21
N ALA A 193 10.89 1.35 11.70
CA ALA A 193 10.02 0.52 10.87
C ALA A 193 8.57 0.60 11.36
N ILE A 194 7.63 0.87 10.44
CA ILE A 194 6.20 1.04 10.75
C ILE A 194 5.35 0.08 9.90
N PRO A 195 5.33 -1.24 10.22
CA PRO A 195 4.44 -2.20 9.58
C PRO A 195 3.02 -2.06 10.12
N ILE A 196 2.05 -1.84 9.22
CA ILE A 196 0.63 -1.63 9.56
C ILE A 196 -0.21 -2.72 8.91
N ALA A 197 -1.16 -3.30 9.66
CA ALA A 197 -2.11 -4.30 9.18
C ALA A 197 -1.43 -5.30 8.22
N THR A 198 -0.42 -6.01 8.70
CA THR A 198 0.46 -6.86 7.91
C THR A 198 0.84 -8.12 8.70
N THR A 199 1.57 -9.03 8.04
CA THR A 199 1.97 -10.31 8.60
C THR A 199 3.36 -10.72 8.11
N ALA A 200 4.04 -11.55 8.89
CA ALA A 200 5.32 -12.17 8.54
C ALA A 200 5.19 -13.36 7.57
N ARG A 201 3.96 -13.87 7.41
CA ARG A 201 3.56 -14.85 6.40
C ARG A 201 2.05 -14.88 6.22
N LEU A 202 1.57 -15.28 5.05
CA LEU A 202 0.13 -15.44 4.83
C LEU A 202 -0.42 -16.69 5.54
N SER A 203 -1.68 -16.61 5.99
CA SER A 203 -2.40 -17.77 6.51
C SER A 203 -2.84 -18.69 5.36
N PRO A 204 -3.12 -19.99 5.62
CA PRO A 204 -3.68 -20.87 4.59
C PRO A 204 -4.96 -20.32 3.95
N GLN A 205 -5.80 -19.63 4.74
CA GLN A 205 -7.01 -19.00 4.24
C GLN A 205 -6.71 -17.83 3.29
N ALA A 206 -5.75 -16.96 3.62
CA ALA A 206 -5.34 -15.86 2.74
C ALA A 206 -4.75 -16.39 1.42
N ILE A 207 -3.93 -17.45 1.48
CA ILE A 207 -3.39 -18.12 0.30
C ILE A 207 -4.52 -18.71 -0.55
N ALA A 208 -5.55 -19.32 0.07
CA ALA A 208 -6.70 -19.86 -0.64
C ALA A 208 -7.48 -18.76 -1.39
N PHE A 209 -7.68 -17.59 -0.79
CA PHE A 209 -8.31 -16.45 -1.49
C PHE A 209 -7.48 -15.97 -2.68
N ASN A 210 -6.16 -15.86 -2.51
CA ASN A 210 -5.25 -15.54 -3.60
C ASN A 210 -5.33 -16.57 -4.73
N GLU A 211 -5.38 -17.86 -4.40
CA GLU A 211 -5.50 -18.93 -5.38
C GLU A 211 -6.81 -18.85 -6.17
N VAL A 212 -7.96 -18.71 -5.50
CA VAL A 212 -9.25 -18.59 -6.19
C VAL A 212 -9.27 -17.35 -7.09
N ALA A 213 -8.69 -16.23 -6.65
CA ALA A 213 -8.59 -15.03 -7.46
C ALA A 213 -7.70 -15.24 -8.70
N ARG A 214 -6.58 -15.95 -8.58
CA ARG A 214 -5.75 -16.33 -9.74
C ARG A 214 -6.48 -17.26 -10.70
N GLN A 215 -7.19 -18.26 -10.18
CA GLN A 215 -7.99 -19.18 -11.01
C GLN A 215 -9.12 -18.45 -11.74
N ALA A 216 -9.75 -17.44 -11.11
CA ALA A 216 -10.75 -16.61 -11.78
C ALA A 216 -10.15 -15.88 -13.00
N ILE A 217 -8.94 -15.34 -12.89
CA ILE A 217 -8.22 -14.69 -14.01
C ILE A 217 -7.83 -15.72 -15.07
N MET A 218 -7.17 -16.82 -14.70
CA MET A 218 -6.62 -17.79 -15.65
C MET A 218 -7.70 -18.61 -16.37
N SER A 219 -8.91 -18.69 -15.83
CA SER A 219 -10.05 -19.35 -16.45
C SER A 219 -10.85 -18.45 -17.41
N ASP A 220 -10.57 -17.15 -17.43
CA ASP A 220 -11.17 -16.23 -18.39
C ASP A 220 -10.59 -16.52 -19.79
N PRO A 221 -11.42 -16.84 -20.81
CA PRO A 221 -10.94 -17.10 -22.17
C PRO A 221 -10.11 -15.95 -22.75
N ASP A 222 -10.41 -14.70 -22.35
CA ASP A 222 -9.71 -13.51 -22.82
C ASP A 222 -8.31 -13.36 -22.18
N TRP A 223 -7.96 -14.19 -21.18
CA TRP A 223 -6.61 -14.22 -20.61
C TRP A 223 -5.59 -14.78 -21.61
N ASN A 224 -6.01 -15.63 -22.55
CA ASN A 224 -5.17 -16.15 -23.63
C ASN A 224 -3.78 -16.65 -23.16
N GLY A 225 -3.72 -17.42 -22.07
CA GLY A 225 -2.44 -17.91 -21.53
C GLY A 225 -1.49 -16.81 -21.03
N GLY A 226 -2.02 -15.63 -20.73
CA GLY A 226 -1.29 -14.43 -20.33
C GLY A 226 -0.78 -13.56 -21.48
N ASP A 227 -1.06 -13.92 -22.74
CA ASP A 227 -0.73 -13.13 -23.94
C ASP A 227 -1.97 -12.36 -24.44
N TYR A 228 -2.39 -11.34 -23.70
CA TYR A 228 -3.50 -10.46 -24.07
C TYR A 228 -3.03 -9.01 -24.27
N SER A 229 -3.78 -8.26 -25.08
CA SER A 229 -3.58 -6.81 -25.20
C SER A 229 -4.18 -6.09 -23.99
N LEU A 230 -3.59 -4.97 -23.58
CA LEU A 230 -4.13 -4.13 -22.51
C LEU A 230 -5.53 -3.55 -22.83
N ASP A 231 -5.90 -3.50 -24.11
CA ASP A 231 -7.25 -3.10 -24.57
C ASP A 231 -8.26 -4.24 -24.55
N ALA A 232 -7.81 -5.48 -24.32
CA ALA A 232 -8.60 -6.70 -24.32
C ALA A 232 -8.17 -7.63 -23.17
N GLN A 233 -8.15 -7.08 -21.96
CA GLN A 233 -7.79 -7.84 -20.75
C GLN A 233 -8.88 -8.86 -20.37
N PRO A 234 -8.55 -9.91 -19.59
CA PRO A 234 -9.54 -10.80 -18.97
C PRO A 234 -10.37 -10.07 -17.91
N GLU A 235 -11.27 -9.19 -18.35
CA GLU A 235 -12.02 -8.28 -17.48
C GLU A 235 -12.93 -9.03 -16.51
N ARG A 236 -13.50 -10.17 -16.94
CA ARG A 236 -14.41 -10.96 -16.09
C ARG A 236 -13.62 -11.62 -14.98
N GLY A 237 -12.52 -12.29 -15.32
CA GLY A 237 -11.65 -12.95 -14.37
C GLY A 237 -11.02 -11.99 -13.37
N LEU A 238 -10.47 -10.86 -13.85
CA LEU A 238 -9.89 -9.83 -13.00
C LEU A 238 -10.95 -9.11 -12.15
N GLY A 239 -12.14 -8.87 -12.70
CA GLY A 239 -13.29 -8.34 -11.98
C GLY A 239 -13.71 -9.25 -10.82
N LEU A 240 -13.82 -10.56 -11.06
CA LEU A 240 -14.13 -11.56 -10.04
C LEU A 240 -13.04 -11.63 -8.96
N ALA A 241 -11.77 -11.64 -9.35
CA ALA A 241 -10.64 -11.56 -8.42
C ALA A 241 -10.76 -10.34 -7.49
N ARG A 242 -11.11 -9.17 -8.05
CA ARG A 242 -11.32 -7.95 -7.25
C ARG A 242 -12.53 -8.05 -6.32
N MET A 243 -13.62 -8.68 -6.76
CA MET A 243 -14.81 -8.89 -5.93
C MET A 243 -14.48 -9.77 -4.72
N ILE A 244 -13.74 -10.86 -4.93
CA ILE A 244 -13.26 -11.73 -3.84
C ILE A 244 -12.40 -10.94 -2.85
N GLY A 245 -11.41 -10.19 -3.34
CA GLY A 245 -10.58 -9.35 -2.49
C GLY A 245 -11.38 -8.32 -1.70
N HIS A 246 -12.36 -7.64 -2.32
CA HIS A 246 -13.20 -6.67 -1.61
C HIS A 246 -14.02 -7.26 -0.46
N ILE A 247 -14.43 -8.53 -0.58
CA ILE A 247 -15.11 -9.23 0.51
C ILE A 247 -14.14 -9.42 1.67
N THR A 248 -12.86 -9.72 1.40
CA THR A 248 -11.85 -9.95 2.44
C THR A 248 -11.34 -8.67 3.10
N TYR A 249 -11.46 -7.52 2.44
CA TYR A 249 -10.96 -6.26 3.00
C TYR A 249 -11.91 -5.59 4.00
N LEU A 250 -13.20 -5.91 3.94
CA LEU A 250 -14.23 -5.32 4.79
C LEU A 250 -14.59 -6.26 5.95
N SER A 251 -14.93 -5.69 7.10
CA SER A 251 -15.50 -6.47 8.20
C SER A 251 -16.97 -6.84 7.92
N GLU A 252 -17.46 -7.91 8.56
CA GLU A 252 -18.88 -8.25 8.51
C GLU A 252 -19.76 -7.09 9.00
N GLN A 253 -19.35 -6.39 10.05
CA GLN A 253 -20.10 -5.25 10.59
C GLN A 253 -20.16 -4.09 9.59
N ALA A 254 -19.07 -3.80 8.87
CA ALA A 254 -19.06 -2.81 7.80
C ALA A 254 -20.01 -3.19 6.66
N MET A 255 -20.01 -4.47 6.26
CA MET A 255 -20.93 -5.00 5.25
C MET A 255 -22.40 -4.88 5.70
N LEU A 256 -22.70 -5.22 6.95
CA LEU A 256 -24.05 -5.08 7.52
C LEU A 256 -24.52 -3.63 7.56
N ARG A 257 -23.69 -2.69 8.03
CA ARG A 257 -24.02 -1.26 8.04
C ARG A 257 -24.20 -0.69 6.64
N LYS A 258 -23.31 -1.06 5.70
CA LYS A 258 -23.28 -0.49 4.35
C LYS A 258 -24.33 -1.07 3.42
N PHE A 259 -24.72 -2.33 3.59
CA PHE A 259 -25.63 -3.01 2.66
C PHE A 259 -26.83 -3.66 3.32
N SER A 260 -26.64 -4.27 4.50
CA SER A 260 -27.64 -5.14 5.13
C SER A 260 -28.23 -6.10 4.08
N ARG A 261 -29.55 -6.26 4.02
CA ARG A 261 -30.27 -7.00 2.96
C ARG A 261 -31.02 -6.07 2.01
N ARG A 262 -30.49 -4.87 1.75
CA ARG A 262 -31.17 -3.87 0.90
C ARG A 262 -31.18 -4.27 -0.56
N TYR A 263 -32.35 -4.16 -1.20
CA TYR A 263 -32.52 -4.34 -2.65
C TYR A 263 -32.07 -3.10 -3.43
N ILE A 264 -31.67 -3.30 -4.68
CA ILE A 264 -31.34 -2.21 -5.61
C ILE A 264 -32.59 -1.35 -5.83
N ASN A 265 -32.49 -0.05 -5.57
CA ASN A 265 -33.57 0.93 -5.73
C ASN A 265 -34.93 0.53 -5.11
N GLY A 266 -34.92 -0.33 -4.08
CA GLY A 266 -36.15 -0.83 -3.45
C GLY A 266 -37.02 -1.74 -4.32
N GLN A 267 -36.51 -2.26 -5.44
CA GLN A 267 -37.29 -3.04 -6.42
C GLN A 267 -37.77 -4.41 -5.90
N GLY A 268 -37.23 -4.90 -4.78
CA GLY A 268 -37.58 -6.19 -4.23
C GLY A 268 -36.94 -7.35 -5.01
N ARG A 269 -37.55 -8.53 -4.94
CA ARG A 269 -37.05 -9.75 -5.58
C ARG A 269 -37.45 -9.76 -7.06
N THR A 270 -36.49 -9.96 -7.97
CA THR A 270 -36.80 -10.08 -9.41
C THR A 270 -36.85 -11.54 -9.88
N PHE A 271 -36.45 -12.50 -9.03
CA PHE A 271 -36.39 -13.94 -9.34
C PHE A 271 -35.54 -14.27 -10.58
N CYS A 272 -34.43 -13.55 -10.76
CA CYS A 272 -33.44 -13.83 -11.80
C CYS A 272 -32.06 -14.09 -11.18
N LEU A 273 -31.14 -14.62 -11.99
CA LEU A 273 -29.74 -14.82 -11.60
C LEU A 273 -28.88 -13.55 -11.73
N THR A 274 -29.51 -12.41 -12.02
CA THR A 274 -28.82 -11.11 -12.03
C THR A 274 -28.99 -10.40 -10.68
N LYS A 275 -28.62 -9.13 -10.59
CA LYS A 275 -28.44 -8.42 -9.31
C LYS A 275 -29.79 -7.98 -8.72
N ASP A 276 -30.06 -8.37 -7.49
CA ASP A 276 -31.20 -7.93 -6.67
C ASP A 276 -30.75 -7.06 -5.49
N PHE A 277 -29.57 -7.33 -4.94
CA PHE A 277 -29.06 -6.71 -3.72
C PHE A 277 -28.06 -5.59 -4.02
N GLN A 278 -28.07 -4.55 -3.17
CA GLN A 278 -27.12 -3.43 -3.29
C GLN A 278 -25.65 -3.88 -3.22
N VAL A 279 -25.35 -4.89 -2.39
CA VAL A 279 -23.99 -5.45 -2.26
C VAL A 279 -23.49 -6.05 -3.57
N GLU A 280 -24.36 -6.71 -4.35
CA GLU A 280 -23.99 -7.27 -5.66
C GLU A 280 -23.63 -6.14 -6.62
N SER A 281 -24.49 -5.11 -6.72
CA SER A 281 -24.20 -3.96 -7.58
C SER A 281 -22.93 -3.22 -7.16
N TYR A 282 -22.65 -3.14 -5.86
CA TYR A 282 -21.41 -2.57 -5.36
C TYR A 282 -20.19 -3.38 -5.79
N LEU A 283 -20.20 -4.70 -5.58
CA LEU A 283 -19.07 -5.57 -5.94
C LEU A 283 -18.80 -5.54 -7.45
N HIS A 284 -19.84 -5.58 -8.28
CA HIS A 284 -19.70 -5.42 -9.73
C HIS A 284 -19.07 -4.08 -10.11
N HIS A 285 -19.50 -2.97 -9.49
CA HIS A 285 -18.91 -1.66 -9.75
C HIS A 285 -17.44 -1.60 -9.34
N GLN A 286 -17.08 -2.16 -8.18
CA GLN A 286 -15.70 -2.24 -7.73
C GLN A 286 -14.82 -3.09 -8.66
N GLY A 287 -15.34 -4.21 -9.16
CA GLY A 287 -14.68 -5.03 -10.17
C GLY A 287 -14.41 -4.25 -11.45
N SER A 288 -15.45 -3.66 -12.06
CA SER A 288 -15.31 -2.90 -13.31
C SER A 288 -14.40 -1.68 -13.18
N SER A 289 -14.41 -0.99 -12.04
CA SER A 289 -13.50 0.15 -11.81
C SER A 289 -12.04 -0.28 -11.66
N PHE A 290 -11.78 -1.48 -11.15
CA PHE A 290 -10.43 -1.98 -10.91
C PHE A 290 -9.76 -2.44 -12.21
N VAL A 291 -10.50 -3.16 -13.06
CA VAL A 291 -10.02 -3.64 -14.37
C VAL A 291 -9.44 -2.52 -15.21
N ARG A 292 -10.05 -1.32 -15.18
CA ARG A 292 -9.59 -0.16 -15.96
C ARG A 292 -8.22 0.38 -15.54
N ARG A 293 -7.72 0.01 -14.36
CA ARG A 293 -6.49 0.60 -13.79
C ARG A 293 -5.45 -0.42 -13.37
N PHE A 294 -5.70 -1.71 -13.53
CA PHE A 294 -4.83 -2.77 -13.04
C PHE A 294 -4.68 -3.87 -14.09
N ASP A 295 -3.49 -4.42 -14.22
CA ASP A 295 -3.15 -5.47 -15.17
C ASP A 295 -3.36 -6.87 -14.54
N ALA A 296 -3.93 -7.81 -15.29
CA ALA A 296 -4.29 -9.12 -14.74
C ALA A 296 -3.05 -9.99 -14.43
N ASN A 297 -2.00 -9.92 -15.25
CA ASN A 297 -0.76 -10.68 -15.04
C ASN A 297 -0.04 -10.13 -13.81
N THR A 298 0.01 -8.80 -13.66
CA THR A 298 0.48 -8.14 -12.44
C THR A 298 -0.22 -8.69 -11.19
N TYR A 299 -1.54 -8.90 -11.23
CA TYR A 299 -2.28 -9.52 -10.13
C TYR A 299 -1.82 -10.96 -9.82
N LEU A 300 -1.57 -11.77 -10.86
CA LEU A 300 -1.05 -13.13 -10.69
C LEU A 300 0.32 -13.14 -10.01
N TYR A 301 1.25 -12.31 -10.50
CA TYR A 301 2.61 -12.24 -9.97
C TYR A 301 2.65 -11.68 -8.55
N ILE A 302 1.92 -10.59 -8.28
CA ILE A 302 1.97 -9.95 -6.96
C ILE A 302 1.39 -10.84 -5.87
N THR A 303 0.27 -11.53 -6.14
CA THR A 303 -0.32 -12.45 -5.16
C THR A 303 0.58 -13.67 -4.94
N ARG A 304 1.31 -14.12 -5.96
CA ARG A 304 2.32 -15.18 -5.81
C ARG A 304 3.50 -14.71 -4.96
N ALA A 305 3.98 -13.48 -5.16
CA ALA A 305 5.05 -12.89 -4.34
C ALA A 305 4.63 -12.76 -2.88
N MET A 306 3.36 -12.44 -2.61
CA MET A 306 2.79 -12.43 -1.26
C MET A 306 2.71 -13.83 -0.65
N ASP A 307 2.28 -14.84 -1.42
CA ASP A 307 2.21 -16.23 -0.96
C ASP A 307 3.61 -16.79 -0.62
N TYR A 308 4.66 -16.38 -1.34
CA TYR A 308 6.04 -16.76 -1.07
C TYR A 308 6.70 -16.01 0.08
N PHE A 309 6.11 -14.91 0.56
CA PHE A 309 6.65 -14.18 1.69
C PHE A 309 6.39 -14.96 2.99
N ASP A 310 7.41 -15.71 3.43
CA ASP A 310 7.38 -16.45 4.69
C ASP A 310 8.73 -16.32 5.41
N LEU A 311 8.77 -15.43 6.41
CA LEU A 311 9.96 -15.20 7.21
C LEU A 311 10.33 -16.39 8.11
N GLU A 312 9.37 -17.24 8.49
CA GLU A 312 9.68 -18.44 9.27
C GLU A 312 10.30 -19.52 8.40
N ALA A 313 9.79 -19.71 7.19
CA ALA A 313 10.39 -20.64 6.23
C ALA A 313 11.83 -20.22 5.87
N ALA A 314 12.08 -18.92 5.69
CA ALA A 314 13.40 -18.41 5.30
C ALA A 314 14.44 -18.45 6.44
N TYR A 315 14.02 -18.28 7.71
CA TYR A 315 14.93 -18.12 8.85
C TYR A 315 14.76 -19.17 9.97
N GLY A 316 13.86 -20.14 9.78
CA GLY A 316 13.51 -21.22 10.72
C GLY A 316 12.64 -20.78 11.90
N ARG A 317 12.89 -19.59 12.47
CA ARG A 317 12.05 -18.96 13.50
C ARG A 317 11.86 -17.49 13.19
N LEU A 318 10.67 -16.96 13.46
CA LEU A 318 10.39 -15.55 13.20
C LEU A 318 11.34 -14.60 13.93
N SER A 319 11.73 -14.89 15.17
CA SER A 319 12.70 -14.07 15.91
C SER A 319 14.08 -14.05 15.27
N THR A 320 14.51 -15.15 14.64
CA THR A 320 15.81 -15.24 13.97
C THR A 320 15.88 -14.28 12.77
N ALA A 321 14.77 -14.12 12.05
CA ALA A 321 14.67 -13.17 10.93
C ALA A 321 15.04 -11.74 11.34
N PHE A 322 14.71 -11.35 12.57
CA PHE A 322 14.96 -10.00 13.09
C PHE A 322 16.26 -9.85 13.90
N SER A 323 17.08 -10.89 14.04
CA SER A 323 18.28 -10.86 14.89
C SER A 323 19.33 -9.82 14.46
N GLY A 324 19.37 -9.46 13.17
CA GLY A 324 20.24 -8.41 12.64
C GLY A 324 19.63 -7.00 12.64
N CYS A 325 18.33 -6.87 12.94
CA CYS A 325 17.64 -5.58 12.96
C CYS A 325 18.15 -4.70 14.11
N ARG A 326 18.13 -3.37 13.92
CA ARG A 326 18.62 -2.40 14.91
C ARG A 326 17.66 -1.26 15.22
N CYS A 327 16.65 -1.06 14.37
CA CYS A 327 15.71 0.04 14.51
C CYS A 327 14.56 -0.30 15.47
N PRO A 328 13.98 0.70 16.14
CA PRO A 328 12.69 0.57 16.80
C PRO A 328 11.56 0.30 15.79
N PHE A 329 10.53 -0.39 16.26
CA PHE A 329 9.32 -0.71 15.50
C PHE A 329 8.08 -0.06 16.10
N LEU A 330 7.19 0.44 15.23
CA LEU A 330 5.79 0.71 15.55
C LEU A 330 4.91 -0.26 14.76
N VAL A 331 4.38 -1.29 15.43
CA VAL A 331 3.44 -2.23 14.83
C VAL A 331 2.02 -1.75 15.10
N ALA A 332 1.21 -1.62 14.05
CA ALA A 332 -0.21 -1.27 14.18
C ALA A 332 -1.12 -2.33 13.54
N SER A 333 -2.21 -2.69 14.22
CA SER A 333 -3.25 -3.61 13.73
C SER A 333 -4.64 -3.03 13.97
N PHE A 334 -5.68 -3.65 13.39
CA PHE A 334 -7.07 -3.22 13.56
C PHE A 334 -7.95 -4.34 14.10
N THR A 335 -8.81 -4.03 15.07
CA THR A 335 -9.62 -5.04 15.79
C THR A 335 -10.52 -5.88 14.91
N SER A 336 -11.03 -5.31 13.81
CA SER A 336 -11.92 -6.00 12.87
C SER A 336 -11.23 -6.58 11.64
N ASP A 337 -9.91 -6.44 11.53
CA ASP A 337 -9.15 -7.06 10.44
C ASP A 337 -9.19 -8.57 10.63
N TRP A 338 -9.76 -9.26 9.66
CA TRP A 338 -9.85 -10.71 9.64
C TRP A 338 -9.00 -11.32 8.52
N LEU A 339 -8.48 -10.49 7.60
CA LEU A 339 -7.54 -10.92 6.59
C LEU A 339 -6.16 -11.10 7.23
N PHE A 340 -5.67 -10.05 7.91
CA PHE A 340 -4.44 -10.06 8.72
C PHE A 340 -4.79 -9.76 10.19
N PRO A 341 -5.26 -10.78 10.93
CA PRO A 341 -5.83 -10.56 12.24
C PRO A 341 -4.80 -10.05 13.27
N PRO A 342 -5.22 -9.28 14.29
CA PRO A 342 -4.33 -8.73 15.32
C PRO A 342 -3.41 -9.76 15.99
N GLU A 343 -3.81 -11.02 16.06
CA GLU A 343 -3.00 -12.14 16.54
C GLU A 343 -1.67 -12.25 15.78
N GLN A 344 -1.66 -12.10 14.45
CA GLN A 344 -0.44 -12.11 13.64
C GLN A 344 0.49 -10.92 13.98
N SER A 345 -0.10 -9.75 14.24
CA SER A 345 0.68 -8.59 14.71
C SER A 345 1.26 -8.81 16.12
N ARG A 346 0.54 -9.50 17.01
CA ARG A 346 1.06 -9.87 18.34
C ARG A 346 2.20 -10.88 18.24
N GLU A 347 2.11 -11.86 17.35
CA GLU A 347 3.19 -12.82 17.06
C GLU A 347 4.45 -12.09 16.57
N LEU A 348 4.30 -11.15 15.64
CA LEU A 348 5.38 -10.28 15.17
C LEU A 348 6.02 -9.49 16.33
N VAL A 349 5.20 -8.84 17.17
CA VAL A 349 5.68 -8.07 18.33
C VAL A 349 6.44 -8.96 19.32
N GLN A 350 5.96 -10.18 19.57
CA GLN A 350 6.65 -11.15 20.42
C GLN A 350 8.01 -11.54 19.83
N ALA A 351 8.08 -11.80 18.52
CA ALA A 351 9.33 -12.16 17.86
C ALA A 351 10.36 -11.03 17.90
N LEU A 352 9.95 -9.78 17.67
CA LEU A 352 10.80 -8.59 17.77
C LEU A 352 11.31 -8.38 19.19
N ARG A 353 10.43 -8.50 20.20
CA ARG A 353 10.82 -8.36 21.62
C ARG A 353 11.78 -9.45 22.09
N ARG A 354 11.64 -10.69 21.58
CA ARG A 354 12.54 -11.80 21.93
C ARG A 354 14.00 -11.54 21.56
N VAL A 355 14.25 -10.69 20.56
CA VAL A 355 15.62 -10.28 20.17
C VAL A 355 16.02 -8.91 20.74
N GLY A 356 15.25 -8.39 21.71
CA GLY A 356 15.60 -7.16 22.44
C GLY A 356 15.34 -5.86 21.69
N LEU A 357 14.56 -5.88 20.61
CA LEU A 357 14.21 -4.65 19.88
C LEU A 357 13.20 -3.80 20.67
N ASP A 358 13.29 -2.49 20.50
CA ASP A 358 12.28 -1.55 21.00
C ASP A 358 11.03 -1.62 20.10
N VAL A 359 9.89 -1.98 20.69
CA VAL A 359 8.65 -2.21 19.95
C VAL A 359 7.47 -1.56 20.65
N SER A 360 6.88 -0.59 19.97
CA SER A 360 5.55 -0.06 20.26
C SER A 360 4.50 -0.84 19.48
N TYR A 361 3.40 -1.22 20.13
CA TYR A 361 2.28 -1.92 19.49
C TYR A 361 0.97 -1.19 19.78
N CYS A 362 0.18 -0.93 18.73
CA CYS A 362 -1.15 -0.37 18.85
C CYS A 362 -2.17 -1.26 18.12
N ASN A 363 -3.14 -1.80 18.86
CA ASN A 363 -4.34 -2.39 18.26
C ASN A 363 -5.43 -1.33 18.20
N ILE A 364 -5.70 -0.82 17.01
CA ILE A 364 -6.64 0.28 16.78
C ILE A 364 -8.05 -0.29 16.66
N GLU A 365 -8.95 0.23 17.49
CA GLU A 365 -10.37 -0.10 17.38
C GLU A 365 -10.92 0.45 16.07
N SER A 366 -11.42 -0.45 15.24
CA SER A 366 -12.04 -0.14 13.95
C SER A 366 -13.03 -1.23 13.60
N ASP A 367 -14.05 -0.84 12.86
CA ASP A 367 -15.10 -1.71 12.33
C ASP A 367 -15.03 -1.82 10.80
N GLN A 368 -13.95 -1.35 10.18
CA GLN A 368 -13.80 -1.23 8.71
C GLN A 368 -13.10 -2.42 8.06
N GLY A 369 -12.57 -3.36 8.84
CA GLY A 369 -11.79 -4.50 8.36
C GLY A 369 -10.33 -4.14 8.07
N HIS A 370 -9.76 -4.82 7.08
CA HIS A 370 -8.38 -4.65 6.63
C HIS A 370 -8.12 -3.26 6.05
N ASP A 371 -9.09 -2.68 5.32
CA ASP A 371 -8.95 -1.35 4.68
C ASP A 371 -8.91 -0.18 5.69
N ALA A 372 -9.03 -0.44 7.00
CA ALA A 372 -9.05 0.59 8.02
C ALA A 372 -7.84 1.54 7.98
N PHE A 373 -6.66 1.09 7.55
CA PHE A 373 -5.47 1.94 7.46
C PHE A 373 -5.50 2.94 6.29
N LEU A 374 -6.40 2.75 5.31
CA LEU A 374 -6.59 3.65 4.17
C LEU A 374 -7.63 4.73 4.45
N LEU A 375 -8.41 4.56 5.52
CA LEU A 375 -9.57 5.39 5.81
C LEU A 375 -9.24 6.48 6.84
N PRO A 376 -9.97 7.61 6.82
CA PRO A 376 -9.81 8.65 7.83
C PRO A 376 -9.97 8.10 9.25
N GLY A 377 -8.97 8.32 10.10
CA GLY A 377 -9.00 7.92 11.51
C GLY A 377 -7.84 8.57 12.28
N HIS A 378 -8.18 9.32 13.33
CA HIS A 378 -7.19 10.11 14.08
C HIS A 378 -6.13 9.24 14.76
N ARG A 379 -6.55 8.11 15.37
CA ARG A 379 -5.68 7.30 16.23
C ARG A 379 -4.46 6.71 15.50
N MET A 380 -4.60 6.28 14.25
CA MET A 380 -3.47 5.78 13.46
C MET A 380 -2.48 6.92 13.15
N GLY A 381 -3.02 8.07 12.73
CA GLY A 381 -2.22 9.25 12.45
C GLY A 381 -1.42 9.71 13.67
N ASP A 382 -2.06 9.78 14.84
CA ASP A 382 -1.43 10.24 16.08
C ASP A 382 -0.26 9.35 16.51
N VAL A 383 -0.42 8.01 16.44
CA VAL A 383 0.65 7.08 16.82
C VAL A 383 1.82 7.11 15.83
N VAL A 384 1.53 7.27 14.53
CA VAL A 384 2.56 7.39 13.49
C VAL A 384 3.33 8.70 13.67
N ALA A 385 2.63 9.82 13.83
CA ALA A 385 3.23 11.14 14.04
C ALA A 385 4.13 11.14 15.29
N GLY A 386 3.63 10.67 16.42
CA GLY A 386 4.41 10.59 17.67
C GLY A 386 5.65 9.71 17.55
N PHE A 387 5.58 8.62 16.78
CA PHE A 387 6.74 7.76 16.54
C PHE A 387 7.78 8.44 15.64
N LEU A 388 7.37 9.08 14.54
CA LEU A 388 8.26 9.84 13.66
C LEU A 388 8.96 11.00 14.40
N GLU A 389 8.24 11.72 15.25
CA GLU A 389 8.81 12.76 16.11
C GLU A 389 9.86 12.19 17.07
N ARG A 390 9.58 11.02 17.66
CA ARG A 390 10.55 10.33 18.53
C ARG A 390 11.83 9.98 17.77
N LEU A 391 11.71 9.43 16.56
CA LEU A 391 12.85 9.11 15.70
C LEU A 391 13.65 10.35 15.31
N THR A 392 12.97 11.45 15.00
CA THR A 392 13.61 12.73 14.64
C THR A 392 14.47 13.24 15.80
N ARG A 393 13.95 13.18 17.04
CA ARG A 393 14.72 13.54 18.24
C ARG A 393 15.92 12.63 18.47
N MET A 394 15.77 11.33 18.27
CA MET A 394 16.87 10.35 18.38
C MET A 394 17.93 10.51 17.29
N ALA A 395 17.57 11.06 16.12
CA ALA A 395 18.50 11.29 15.03
C ALA A 395 19.37 12.54 15.24
N ALA A 396 18.86 13.52 16.00
CA ALA A 396 19.53 14.77 16.33
C ALA A 396 20.46 14.66 17.56
N SER A 397 20.29 13.63 18.39
CA SER A 397 21.17 13.27 19.51
C SER A 397 22.28 12.35 19.08
#